data_AF-A0A2N6PVF8-F1
#
_entry.id   AF-A0A2N6PVF8-F1
#
_cell.length_a   1.000
_cell.length_b   1.000
_cell.length_c   1.000
_cell.angle_alpha   90.00
_cell.angle_beta   90.00
_cell.angle_gamma   90.00
#
_symmetry.space_group_name_H-M   'P 1'
#
loop_
_entity.id
_entity.type
_entity.pdbx_description
1 polymer ?
#
loop_
_entity_poly.entity_id
_entity_poly.type
_entity_poly.pdbx_seq_one_letter_code
_entity_poly.pdbx_strand_id
1 'polypeptide(L)'
;GAVSDKSGLGVERNVFRYRPVAVDVRIAEDAPLAEGVRVLAAALRSGSPFTVSAASLPSRVEKALKTQGVAVKTESDAAWTKRYAKGARSWQRVRLVGGDAAALHTALDGSPDVAVWSHAVTGAGRVEMLPFLHEQAVSITNHRFGNPTTLSDGLL
;
A
#
# COMPACT_ATOMS: atom_id res chain seq x y z
N GLY A 1 6.51 11.22 -3.42
CA GLY A 1 6.27 10.92 -4.85
C GLY A 1 6.29 12.22 -5.64
N ALA A 2 6.52 12.16 -6.95
CA ALA A 2 6.43 13.34 -7.81
C ALA A 2 4.97 13.69 -8.12
N VAL A 3 4.68 14.98 -8.21
CA VAL A 3 3.40 15.53 -8.73
C VAL A 3 3.61 15.83 -10.21
N SER A 4 2.67 15.44 -11.07
CA SER A 4 2.78 15.72 -12.51
C SER A 4 1.49 16.26 -13.09
N ASP A 5 1.58 17.38 -13.80
CA ASP A 5 0.57 17.85 -14.74
C ASP A 5 0.99 17.41 -16.14
N LYS A 6 0.16 16.59 -16.80
CA LYS A 6 0.45 16.08 -18.16
C LYS A 6 -0.30 16.84 -19.25
N SER A 7 -1.37 17.56 -18.90
CA SER A 7 -2.18 18.28 -19.87
C SER A 7 -1.67 19.68 -20.14
N GLY A 8 -1.11 20.37 -19.12
CA GLY A 8 -0.44 21.65 -19.30
C GLY A 8 -1.33 22.75 -19.88
N LEU A 9 -2.62 22.78 -19.50
CA LEU A 9 -3.63 23.63 -20.13
C LEU A 9 -3.46 25.13 -19.85
N GLY A 10 -2.68 25.50 -18.83
CA GLY A 10 -2.46 26.89 -18.41
C GLY A 10 -3.63 27.51 -17.65
N VAL A 11 -4.86 27.39 -18.18
CA VAL A 11 -6.11 27.89 -17.56
C VAL A 11 -6.67 26.96 -16.48
N GLU A 12 -6.19 25.72 -16.42
CA GLU A 12 -6.50 24.72 -15.40
C GLU A 12 -5.25 23.89 -15.15
N ARG A 13 -4.97 23.60 -13.88
CA ARG A 13 -3.91 22.68 -13.46
C ARG A 13 -4.55 21.34 -13.15
N ASN A 14 -4.12 20.30 -13.84
CA ASN A 14 -4.63 18.93 -13.67
C ASN A 14 -3.50 18.03 -13.20
N VAL A 15 -3.28 18.02 -11.89
CA VAL A 15 -2.16 17.31 -11.32
C VAL A 15 -2.55 15.90 -10.89
N PHE A 16 -1.69 14.95 -11.21
CA PHE A 16 -1.74 13.59 -10.73
C PHE A 16 -0.64 13.34 -9.71
N ARG A 17 -0.99 12.69 -8.60
CA ARG A 17 -0.05 12.33 -7.53
C ARG A 17 -0.47 11.04 -6.83
N TYR A 18 0.45 10.48 -6.05
CA TYR A 18 0.21 9.34 -5.16
C TYR A 18 0.16 9.79 -3.70
N ARG A 19 -0.77 9.24 -2.92
CA ARG A 19 -0.88 9.44 -1.47
C ARG A 19 -0.65 8.11 -0.73
N PRO A 20 0.11 8.11 0.38
CA PRO A 20 0.27 6.91 1.20
C PRO A 20 -1.06 6.44 1.79
N VAL A 21 -1.28 5.12 1.84
CA VAL A 21 -2.43 4.47 2.49
C VAL A 21 -1.96 3.33 3.40
N ALA A 22 -2.64 3.12 4.52
CA ALA A 22 -2.32 2.04 5.46
C ALA A 22 -2.53 0.65 4.83
N VAL A 23 -1.59 -0.27 5.03
CA VAL A 23 -1.65 -1.64 4.52
C VAL A 23 -1.16 -2.64 5.57
N ASP A 24 -1.84 -3.78 5.70
CA ASP A 24 -1.33 -4.92 6.44
C ASP A 24 -0.53 -5.83 5.49
N VAL A 25 0.72 -6.14 5.82
CA VAL A 25 1.54 -7.09 5.03
C VAL A 25 1.50 -8.45 5.70
N ARG A 26 0.99 -9.45 4.98
CA ARG A 26 1.09 -10.87 5.39
C ARG A 26 2.13 -11.56 4.52
N ILE A 27 3.14 -12.13 5.16
CA ILE A 27 4.09 -13.06 4.55
C ILE A 27 3.68 -14.46 5.00
N ALA A 28 3.15 -15.25 4.08
CA ALA A 28 2.66 -16.59 4.35
C ALA A 28 3.79 -17.57 4.66
N GLU A 29 3.45 -18.75 5.20
CA GLU A 29 4.42 -19.76 5.62
C GLU A 29 5.21 -20.37 4.44
N ASP A 30 4.57 -20.44 3.27
CA ASP A 30 5.13 -20.92 2.01
C ASP A 30 5.88 -19.82 1.21
N ALA A 31 5.81 -18.57 1.65
CA ALA A 31 6.38 -17.44 0.92
C ALA A 31 7.92 -17.47 0.92
N PRO A 32 8.57 -17.35 -0.25
CA PRO A 32 10.02 -17.18 -0.30
C PRO A 32 10.45 -15.90 0.44
N LEU A 33 11.47 -16.00 1.30
CA LEU A 33 11.98 -14.85 2.07
C LEU A 33 12.31 -13.65 1.17
N ALA A 34 12.86 -13.90 -0.03
CA ALA A 34 13.20 -12.84 -0.98
C ALA A 34 11.98 -12.03 -1.45
N GLU A 35 10.82 -12.68 -1.60
CA GLU A 35 9.57 -12.02 -1.97
C GLU A 35 9.03 -11.17 -0.83
N GLY A 36 9.03 -11.72 0.39
CA GLY A 36 8.69 -10.95 1.59
C GLY A 36 9.57 -9.70 1.74
N VAL A 37 10.89 -9.84 1.61
CA VAL A 37 11.83 -8.71 1.68
C VAL A 37 11.58 -7.66 0.59
N ARG A 38 11.24 -8.07 -0.64
CA ARG A 38 10.90 -7.12 -1.71
C ARG A 38 9.66 -6.30 -1.38
N VAL A 39 8.61 -6.94 -0.88
CA VAL A 39 7.37 -6.26 -0.47
C VAL A 39 7.63 -5.31 0.69
N LEU A 40 8.42 -5.73 1.69
CA LEU A 40 8.81 -4.86 2.80
C LEU A 40 9.61 -3.64 2.32
N ALA A 41 10.52 -3.83 1.34
CA ALA A 41 11.23 -2.72 0.74
C ALA A 41 10.28 -1.75 0.01
N ALA A 42 9.31 -2.27 -0.76
CA ALA A 42 8.30 -1.43 -1.43
C ALA A 42 7.45 -0.64 -0.42
N ALA A 43 7.01 -1.28 0.67
CA ALA A 43 6.25 -0.66 1.75
C ALA A 43 7.03 0.48 2.44
N LEU A 44 8.31 0.24 2.77
CA LEU A 44 9.17 1.27 3.32
C LEU A 44 9.39 2.43 2.35
N ARG A 45 9.56 2.14 1.05
CA ARG A 45 9.79 3.18 0.04
C ARG A 45 8.55 4.00 -0.29
N SER A 46 7.35 3.44 -0.14
CA SER A 46 6.11 4.19 -0.37
C SER A 46 5.86 5.26 0.70
N GLY A 47 6.49 5.14 1.87
CA GLY A 47 6.25 6.01 3.02
C GLY A 47 4.88 5.77 3.67
N SER A 48 4.28 4.60 3.40
CA SER A 48 2.96 4.27 3.90
C SER A 48 3.03 3.67 5.30
N PRO A 49 2.02 3.91 6.16
CA PRO A 49 1.88 3.14 7.38
C PRO A 49 1.64 1.66 7.03
N PHE A 50 2.34 0.73 7.68
CA PHE A 50 2.04 -0.68 7.51
C PHE A 50 2.36 -1.52 8.74
N THR A 51 1.71 -2.68 8.82
CA THR A 51 2.02 -3.74 9.79
C THR A 51 2.56 -4.96 9.05
N VAL A 52 3.25 -5.85 9.77
CA VAL A 52 3.79 -7.09 9.21
C VAL A 52 3.37 -8.27 10.07
N SER A 53 2.89 -9.32 9.41
CA SER A 53 2.67 -10.63 10.02
C SER A 53 3.39 -11.71 9.23
N ALA A 54 4.08 -12.61 9.94
CA ALA A 54 4.79 -13.75 9.35
C ALA A 54 4.92 -14.89 10.38
N ALA A 55 5.11 -16.14 9.94
CA ALA A 55 5.39 -17.23 10.87
C ALA A 55 6.81 -17.17 11.46
N SER A 56 7.76 -16.67 10.66
CA SER A 56 9.10 -16.31 11.12
C SER A 56 9.70 -15.24 10.21
N LEU A 57 10.57 -14.41 10.77
CA LEU A 57 11.43 -13.49 10.02
C LEU A 57 12.85 -13.60 10.55
N PRO A 58 13.89 -13.46 9.70
CA PRO A 58 15.25 -13.34 10.19
C PRO A 58 15.38 -12.17 11.16
N SER A 59 16.07 -12.38 12.27
CA SER A 59 16.20 -11.38 13.36
C SER A 59 16.70 -10.01 12.88
N ARG A 60 17.57 -9.99 11.87
CA ARG A 60 18.04 -8.75 11.24
C ARG A 60 16.92 -7.98 10.54
N VAL A 61 16.02 -8.67 9.84
CA VAL A 61 14.87 -8.07 9.16
C VAL A 61 13.88 -7.54 10.19
N GLU A 62 13.55 -8.33 11.20
CA GLU A 62 12.63 -7.91 12.27
C GLU A 62 13.18 -6.69 13.04
N LYS A 63 14.47 -6.69 13.37
CA LYS A 63 15.11 -5.54 14.03
C LYS A 63 15.06 -4.28 13.15
N ALA A 64 15.36 -4.40 11.85
CA ALA A 64 15.31 -3.28 10.92
C ALA A 64 13.89 -2.68 10.84
N LEU A 65 12.86 -3.53 10.76
CA LEU A 65 11.46 -3.08 10.76
C LEU A 65 11.09 -2.36 12.05
N LYS A 66 11.47 -2.90 13.21
CA LYS A 66 11.22 -2.26 14.51
C LYS A 66 11.92 -0.91 14.64
N THR A 67 13.14 -0.76 14.13
CA THR A 67 13.84 0.53 14.08
C THR A 67 13.08 1.57 13.25
N GLN A 68 12.31 1.15 12.25
CA GLN A 68 11.43 2.02 11.46
C GLN A 68 10.04 2.21 12.08
N GLY A 69 9.80 1.70 13.31
CA GLY A 69 8.52 1.79 14.00
C GLY A 69 7.43 0.85 13.46
N VAL A 70 7.79 -0.15 12.64
CA VAL A 70 6.84 -1.09 12.05
C VAL A 70 6.46 -2.17 13.07
N ALA A 71 5.16 -2.37 13.26
CA ALA A 71 4.64 -3.46 14.10
C ALA A 71 4.80 -4.80 13.38
N VAL A 72 5.56 -5.72 14.00
CA VAL A 72 5.77 -7.08 13.50
C VAL A 72 5.10 -8.08 14.43
N LYS A 73 4.32 -9.01 13.88
CA LYS A 73 3.66 -10.07 14.62
C LYS A 73 4.04 -11.44 14.08
N THR A 74 4.42 -12.33 14.99
CA THR A 74 4.70 -13.74 14.69
C THR A 74 3.44 -14.58 14.84
N GLU A 75 3.00 -15.22 13.77
CA GLU A 75 1.80 -16.08 13.74
C GLU A 75 1.76 -16.94 12.46
N SER A 76 1.20 -18.15 12.56
CA SER A 76 0.94 -19.06 11.43
C SER A 76 -0.15 -18.54 10.50
N ASP A 77 -0.29 -19.11 9.30
CA ASP A 77 -1.33 -18.70 8.35
C ASP A 77 -2.73 -18.89 8.94
N ALA A 78 -2.99 -20.05 9.54
CA ALA A 78 -4.28 -20.35 10.16
C ALA A 78 -4.63 -19.35 11.29
N ALA A 79 -3.65 -19.00 12.13
CA ALA A 79 -3.85 -18.07 13.23
C ALA A 79 -4.07 -16.63 12.72
N TRP A 80 -3.28 -16.21 11.73
CA TRP A 80 -3.43 -14.91 11.10
C TRP A 80 -4.78 -14.76 10.42
N THR A 81 -5.17 -15.69 9.54
CA THR A 81 -6.42 -15.62 8.76
C THR A 81 -7.63 -15.51 9.68
N LYS A 82 -7.72 -16.37 10.71
CA LYS A 82 -8.79 -16.33 11.70
C LYS A 82 -8.86 -15.00 12.44
N ARG A 83 -7.71 -14.47 12.86
CA ARG A 83 -7.63 -13.20 13.57
C ARG A 83 -7.96 -12.01 12.67
N TYR A 84 -7.44 -12.02 11.45
CA TYR A 84 -7.63 -10.95 10.47
C TYR A 84 -9.10 -10.83 10.11
N ALA A 85 -9.74 -11.94 9.74
CA ALA A 85 -11.18 -11.98 9.46
C ALA A 85 -12.03 -11.47 10.62
N LYS A 86 -11.74 -11.91 11.85
CA LYS A 86 -12.48 -11.46 13.04
C LYS A 86 -12.29 -9.97 13.35
N GLY A 87 -11.12 -9.42 13.02
CA GLY A 87 -10.75 -8.03 13.30
C GLY A 87 -10.91 -7.09 12.12
N ALA A 88 -11.33 -7.59 10.96
CA ALA A 88 -11.42 -6.82 9.73
C ALA A 88 -12.42 -5.67 9.91
N ARG A 89 -12.05 -4.52 9.37
CA ARG A 89 -12.85 -3.30 9.37
C ARG A 89 -13.07 -2.84 7.93
N SER A 90 -14.01 -1.92 7.76
CA SER A 90 -14.28 -1.34 6.45
C SER A 90 -13.05 -0.60 5.88
N TRP A 91 -12.84 -0.70 4.57
CA TRP A 91 -11.80 0.00 3.79
C TRP A 91 -10.34 -0.36 4.12
N GLN A 92 -10.06 -1.64 4.37
CA GLN A 92 -8.70 -2.12 4.64
C GLN A 92 -7.98 -2.63 3.38
N ARG A 93 -6.65 -2.66 3.44
CA ARG A 93 -5.80 -3.27 2.41
C ARG A 93 -4.89 -4.29 3.05
N VAL A 94 -4.79 -5.45 2.42
CA VAL A 94 -3.77 -6.45 2.76
C VAL A 94 -2.92 -6.73 1.54
N ARG A 95 -1.59 -6.68 1.71
CA ARG A 95 -0.64 -7.25 0.76
C ARG A 95 -0.30 -8.65 1.23
N LEU A 96 -0.87 -9.65 0.58
CA LEU A 96 -0.65 -11.07 0.85
C LEU A 96 0.50 -11.57 -0.03
N VAL A 97 1.56 -12.09 0.57
CA VAL A 97 2.74 -12.66 -0.09
C VAL A 97 2.74 -14.16 0.14
N GLY A 98 2.69 -14.95 -0.94
CA GLY A 98 2.42 -16.39 -0.86
C GLY A 98 0.99 -16.68 -0.36
N GLY A 99 0.79 -17.88 0.19
CA GLY A 99 -0.44 -18.29 0.84
C GLY A 99 -1.64 -18.44 -0.09
N ASP A 100 -2.81 -18.67 0.51
CA ASP A 100 -4.07 -18.90 -0.20
C ASP A 100 -5.01 -17.69 -0.08
N ALA A 101 -5.10 -16.93 -1.17
CA ALA A 101 -6.02 -15.80 -1.26
C ALA A 101 -7.49 -16.21 -1.20
N ALA A 102 -7.85 -17.37 -1.76
CA ALA A 102 -9.23 -17.87 -1.73
C ALA A 102 -9.64 -18.20 -0.29
N ALA A 103 -8.77 -18.87 0.48
CA ALA A 103 -9.02 -19.11 1.91
C ALA A 103 -9.22 -17.81 2.70
N LEU A 104 -8.43 -16.76 2.41
CA LEU A 104 -8.62 -15.45 3.04
C LEU A 104 -9.96 -14.82 2.65
N HIS A 105 -10.34 -14.85 1.37
CA HIS A 105 -11.64 -14.35 0.92
C HIS A 105 -12.81 -15.09 1.56
N THR A 106 -12.73 -16.43 1.69
CA THR A 106 -13.72 -17.23 2.41
C THR A 106 -13.79 -16.84 3.88
N ALA A 107 -12.65 -16.64 4.54
CA ALA A 107 -12.62 -16.21 5.94
C ALA A 107 -13.23 -14.81 6.15
N LEU A 108 -13.10 -13.93 5.15
CA LEU A 108 -13.70 -12.60 5.11
C LEU A 108 -15.19 -12.59 4.71
N ASP A 109 -15.82 -13.76 4.53
CA ASP A 109 -17.19 -13.90 4.02
C ASP A 109 -17.41 -13.15 2.70
N GLY A 110 -16.38 -13.10 1.84
CA GLY A 110 -16.42 -12.39 0.57
C GLY A 110 -16.52 -10.86 0.68
N SER A 111 -16.25 -10.27 1.85
CA SER A 111 -16.41 -8.83 2.07
C SER A 111 -15.58 -7.98 1.07
N PRO A 112 -16.21 -7.05 0.33
CA PRO A 112 -15.53 -6.17 -0.61
C PRO A 112 -14.76 -5.02 0.08
N ASP A 113 -14.97 -4.85 1.38
CA ASP A 113 -14.37 -3.79 2.18
C ASP A 113 -12.86 -3.99 2.44
N VAL A 114 -12.35 -5.19 2.17
CA VAL A 114 -10.93 -5.52 2.28
C VAL A 114 -10.38 -5.76 0.88
N ALA A 115 -9.48 -4.88 0.43
CA ALA A 115 -8.73 -5.11 -0.79
C ALA A 115 -7.58 -6.10 -0.52
N VAL A 116 -7.73 -7.32 -1.02
CA VAL A 116 -6.69 -8.37 -0.95
C VAL A 116 -5.78 -8.27 -2.18
N TRP A 117 -4.56 -7.80 -1.98
CA TRP A 117 -3.50 -7.76 -2.99
C TRP A 117 -2.66 -9.03 -2.91
N SER A 118 -3.01 -10.05 -3.70
CA SER A 118 -2.37 -11.37 -3.71
C SER A 118 -1.62 -11.70 -5.01
N HIS A 119 -1.41 -10.71 -5.88
CA HIS A 119 -0.65 -10.89 -7.11
C HIS A 119 0.81 -11.32 -6.84
N ALA A 120 1.41 -12.02 -7.80
CA ALA A 120 2.81 -12.45 -7.72
C ALA A 120 3.73 -11.26 -7.44
N VAL A 121 4.70 -11.45 -6.54
CA VAL A 121 5.67 -10.40 -6.21
C VAL A 121 6.53 -10.08 -7.42
N THR A 122 6.73 -8.79 -7.69
CA THR A 122 7.52 -8.31 -8.82
C THR A 122 8.74 -7.51 -8.37
N GLY A 123 9.83 -7.61 -9.15
CA GLY A 123 10.99 -6.72 -8.99
C GLY A 123 10.74 -5.29 -9.46
N ALA A 124 9.66 -5.04 -10.19
CA ALA A 124 9.30 -3.72 -10.64
C ALA A 124 8.73 -2.90 -9.48
N GLY A 125 9.60 -2.16 -8.78
CA GLY A 125 9.21 -1.39 -7.59
C GLY A 125 8.05 -0.40 -7.82
N ARG A 126 7.93 0.18 -9.03
CA ARG A 126 6.78 1.04 -9.38
C ARG A 126 5.44 0.30 -9.28
N VAL A 127 5.41 -0.98 -9.63
CA VAL A 127 4.22 -1.82 -9.57
C VAL A 127 4.01 -2.33 -8.14
N GLU A 128 5.07 -2.84 -7.51
CA GLU A 128 4.98 -3.40 -6.15
C GLU A 128 4.62 -2.35 -5.07
N MET A 129 4.82 -1.05 -5.35
CA MET A 129 4.38 0.03 -4.45
C MET A 129 2.88 0.36 -4.56
N LEU A 130 2.16 -0.07 -5.61
CA LEU A 130 0.74 0.29 -5.83
C LEU A 130 -0.21 -0.12 -4.69
N PRO A 131 -0.06 -1.31 -4.03
CA PRO A 131 -0.89 -1.66 -2.87
C PRO A 131 -0.84 -0.61 -1.76
N PHE A 132 0.30 0.06 -1.63
CA PHE A 132 0.60 1.02 -0.56
C PHE A 132 0.23 2.46 -0.90
N LEU A 133 -0.29 2.73 -2.10
CA LEU A 133 -0.58 4.08 -2.56
C LEU A 133 -2.03 4.22 -3.06
N HIS A 134 -2.58 5.41 -2.88
CA HIS A 134 -3.78 5.89 -3.57
C HIS A 134 -3.38 6.85 -4.67
N GLU A 135 -3.95 6.65 -5.84
CA GLU A 135 -3.90 7.63 -6.91
C GLU A 135 -4.83 8.79 -6.58
N GLN A 136 -4.39 10.01 -6.86
CA GLN A 136 -5.17 11.21 -6.65
C GLN A 136 -4.98 12.17 -7.82
N ALA A 137 -6.10 12.55 -8.42
CA ALA A 137 -6.19 13.71 -9.30
C ALA A 137 -6.63 14.93 -8.49
N VAL A 138 -6.01 16.08 -8.73
CA VAL A 138 -6.45 17.37 -8.21
C VAL A 138 -6.57 18.31 -9.41
N SER A 139 -7.78 18.83 -9.63
CA SER A 139 -8.04 19.83 -10.65
C SER A 139 -8.26 21.19 -9.99
N ILE A 140 -7.53 22.20 -10.48
CA ILE A 140 -7.56 23.55 -9.96
C ILE A 140 -7.78 24.51 -11.13
N THR A 141 -8.90 25.23 -11.11
CA THR A 141 -9.11 26.35 -12.02
C THR A 141 -8.00 27.38 -11.84
N ASN A 142 -7.27 27.69 -12.91
CA ASN A 142 -6.11 28.58 -12.89
C ASN A 142 -6.38 29.90 -13.62
N HIS A 143 -7.60 30.42 -13.42
CA HIS A 143 -7.98 31.74 -13.88
C HIS A 143 -9.01 32.37 -12.94
N ARG A 144 -9.12 33.69 -12.97
CA ARG A 144 -10.22 34.44 -12.36
C ARG A 144 -10.96 35.18 -13.47
N PHE A 145 -12.17 34.74 -13.78
CA PHE A 145 -12.98 35.28 -14.89
C PHE A 145 -12.23 35.34 -16.24
N GLY A 146 -11.49 34.28 -16.58
CA GLY A 146 -10.72 34.19 -17.82
C GLY A 146 -9.30 34.78 -17.76
N ASN A 147 -8.98 35.60 -16.76
CA ASN A 147 -7.62 36.11 -16.59
C ASN A 147 -6.75 35.08 -15.85
N PRO A 148 -5.56 34.72 -16.38
CA PRO A 148 -4.62 33.85 -15.68
C PRO A 148 -4.33 34.35 -14.26
N THR A 149 -4.14 33.43 -13.34
CA THR A 149 -3.83 33.74 -11.95
C THR A 149 -2.61 32.95 -11.47
N THR A 150 -1.91 33.49 -10.48
CA THR A 150 -0.74 32.87 -9.84
C THR A 150 -1.08 32.28 -8.46
N LEU A 151 -2.35 32.31 -8.05
CA LEU A 151 -2.79 31.86 -6.72
C LEU A 151 -2.48 30.38 -6.43
N SER A 152 -2.36 29.57 -7.48
CA SER A 152 -2.05 28.14 -7.37
C SER A 152 -0.57 27.82 -7.61
N ASP A 153 0.28 28.84 -7.76
CA ASP A 153 1.72 28.65 -7.96
C ASP A 153 2.37 28.11 -6.69
N GLY A 154 3.19 27.07 -6.82
CA GLY A 154 3.86 26.41 -5.69
C GLY A 154 2.93 25.57 -4.80
N LEU A 155 1.64 25.45 -5.13
CA LEU A 155 0.72 24.53 -4.47
C LEU A 155 0.90 23.11 -5.05
N LEU A 156 1.05 22.14 -4.12
CA LEU A 156 1.14 20.68 -4.31
C LEU A 156 2.52 20.12 -4.70
#